data_AF-A0A8L7SYM7-F1
#
_entry.id   AF-A0A8L7SYM7-F1
#
_cell.length_a   1.000
_cell.length_b   1.000
_cell.length_c   1.000
_cell.angle_alpha   90.00
_cell.angle_beta   90.00
_cell.angle_gamma   90.00
#
_symmetry.space_group_name_H-M   'P 1'
#
loop_
_entity.id
_entity.type
_entity.pdbx_description
1 polymer ?
#
loop_
_entity_poly.entity_id
_entity_poly.type
_entity_poly.pdbx_seq_one_letter_code
_entity_poly.pdbx_strand_id
1 'polypeptide(L)'
;MLPGSNSLHRISQRILHNAIRTMYDNPYIKTFKPKKPPSPSFHKQTTGLTGLFVDEYAHQNLLKEYGRLMKVLEQMPSHSSYRKYTEQLVKKRIALVQEEPDIVKLEEKIGMGQIEEVILQAKYEILAAKEILKSQAWEPLVEMAPEGQWNWPVV
;
A
#
# COMPACT_ATOMS: atom_id res chain seq x y z
N MET A 1 20.78 -30.96 31.15
CA MET A 1 19.43 -30.70 31.69
C MET A 1 18.44 -30.81 30.53
N LEU A 2 17.63 -31.87 30.47
CA LEU A 2 16.66 -32.07 29.37
C LEU A 2 15.39 -31.25 29.66
N PRO A 3 14.89 -30.42 28.71
CA PRO A 3 13.69 -29.63 28.93
C PRO A 3 12.45 -30.53 28.93
N GLY A 4 11.60 -30.39 29.96
CA GLY A 4 10.49 -31.28 30.26
C GLY A 4 9.39 -31.32 29.19
N SER A 5 8.78 -32.51 29.09
CA SER A 5 7.65 -32.95 28.26
C SER A 5 6.52 -31.92 28.01
N ASN A 6 6.32 -30.95 28.91
CA ASN A 6 5.25 -29.96 28.84
C ASN A 6 5.46 -28.82 27.82
N SER A 7 6.65 -28.69 27.21
CA SER A 7 6.91 -27.65 26.19
C SER A 7 6.30 -27.99 24.82
N LEU A 8 6.27 -29.27 24.45
CA LEU A 8 5.82 -29.72 23.13
C LEU A 8 4.29 -29.62 22.97
N HIS A 9 3.53 -29.83 24.04
CA HIS A 9 2.06 -29.71 24.01
C HIS A 9 1.58 -28.27 23.79
N ARG A 10 2.34 -27.27 24.27
CA ARG A 10 2.00 -25.85 24.11
C ARG A 10 2.28 -25.33 22.69
N ILE A 11 3.22 -25.95 21.99
CA ILE A 11 3.58 -25.63 20.59
C ILE A 11 2.51 -26.17 19.63
N SER A 12 1.99 -27.39 19.88
CA SER A 12 0.94 -28.02 19.07
C SER A 12 -0.36 -27.20 19.02
N GLN A 13 -0.84 -26.67 20.16
CA GLN A 13 -2.10 -25.91 20.21
C GLN A 13 -2.02 -24.53 19.52
N ARG A 14 -0.83 -23.91 19.49
CA ARG A 14 -0.60 -22.61 18.82
C ARG A 14 -0.49 -22.74 17.30
N ILE A 15 0.02 -23.87 16.81
CA ILE A 15 0.16 -24.13 15.37
C ILE A 15 -1.19 -24.54 14.76
N LEU A 16 -2.05 -25.23 15.51
CA LEU A 16 -3.38 -25.65 15.03
C LEU A 16 -4.41 -24.52 14.99
N HIS A 17 -4.32 -23.50 15.86
CA HIS A 17 -5.26 -22.37 15.86
C HIS A 17 -5.23 -21.51 14.60
N ASN A 18 -4.12 -21.50 13.85
CA ASN A 18 -4.00 -20.73 12.60
C ASN A 18 -4.50 -21.51 11.36
N ALA A 19 -4.77 -22.82 11.49
CA ALA A 19 -5.08 -23.70 10.36
C ALA A 19 -6.58 -23.83 10.05
N ILE A 20 -7.46 -23.33 10.91
CA ILE A 20 -8.91 -23.32 10.68
C ILE A 20 -9.36 -21.88 10.39
N ARG A 21 -8.98 -21.34 9.23
CA ARG A 21 -9.74 -20.23 8.67
C ARG A 21 -11.02 -20.81 8.10
N THR A 22 -12.14 -20.58 8.79
CA THR A 22 -13.44 -20.88 8.20
C THR A 22 -13.61 -20.02 6.95
N MET A 23 -14.36 -20.49 5.93
CA MET A 23 -14.65 -19.71 4.72
C MET A 23 -15.18 -18.29 5.04
N TYR A 24 -15.84 -18.15 6.20
CA TYR A 24 -16.41 -16.90 6.71
C TYR A 24 -15.36 -15.93 7.32
N ASP A 25 -14.16 -16.42 7.66
CA ASP A 25 -13.04 -15.62 8.18
C ASP A 25 -12.11 -15.10 7.07
N ASN A 26 -12.67 -14.83 5.88
CA ASN A 26 -11.91 -14.23 4.81
C ASN A 26 -11.72 -12.71 5.06
N PRO A 27 -10.47 -12.20 5.19
CA PRO A 27 -10.20 -10.78 5.44
C PRO A 27 -10.72 -9.89 4.31
N TYR A 28 -10.81 -10.41 3.09
CA TYR A 28 -11.31 -9.68 1.92
C TYR A 28 -12.81 -9.38 2.02
N ILE A 29 -13.59 -10.17 2.76
CA ILE A 29 -15.02 -9.90 2.98
C ILE A 29 -15.20 -8.54 3.65
N LYS A 30 -14.28 -8.13 4.55
CA LYS A 30 -14.33 -6.82 5.21
C LYS A 30 -13.90 -5.69 4.28
N THR A 31 -12.90 -5.92 3.45
CA THR A 31 -12.36 -4.92 2.52
C THR A 31 -13.35 -4.55 1.41
N PHE A 32 -14.03 -5.56 0.86
CA PHE A 32 -14.94 -5.40 -0.28
C PHE A 32 -16.41 -5.43 0.10
N LYS A 33 -16.75 -5.07 1.35
CA LYS A 33 -18.16 -4.88 1.73
C LYS A 33 -18.77 -3.81 0.82
N PRO A 34 -20.00 -4.03 0.31
CA PRO A 34 -20.67 -3.03 -0.52
C PRO A 34 -20.76 -1.71 0.24
N LYS A 35 -20.25 -0.65 -0.38
CA LYS A 35 -20.40 0.71 0.12
C LYS A 35 -21.76 1.27 -0.32
N LYS A 36 -22.19 2.34 0.35
CA LYS A 36 -23.36 3.10 -0.11
C LYS A 36 -23.12 3.56 -1.55
N PRO A 37 -24.11 3.43 -2.45
CA PRO A 37 -23.97 3.92 -3.82
C PRO A 37 -23.71 5.43 -3.81
N PRO A 38 -23.04 5.97 -4.86
CA PRO A 38 -22.88 7.40 -5.01
C PRO A 38 -24.25 8.06 -5.16
N SER A 39 -24.32 9.35 -4.82
CA SER A 39 -25.49 10.18 -5.01
C SER A 39 -25.89 10.22 -6.50
N PRO A 40 -27.20 10.25 -6.82
CA PRO A 40 -27.67 10.30 -8.21
C PRO A 40 -27.17 11.53 -8.98
N SER A 41 -26.83 12.61 -8.28
CA SER A 41 -26.30 13.85 -8.85
C SER A 41 -24.80 13.78 -9.18
N PHE A 42 -24.09 12.76 -8.70
CA PHE A 42 -22.64 12.66 -8.93
C PHE A 42 -22.36 12.22 -10.38
N HIS A 43 -21.35 12.81 -11.00
CA HIS A 43 -21.04 12.60 -12.42
C HIS A 43 -20.67 11.14 -12.76
N LYS A 44 -20.17 10.37 -11.79
CA LYS A 44 -19.70 8.99 -11.97
C LYS A 44 -20.56 8.02 -11.17
N GLN A 45 -21.33 7.17 -11.84
CA GLN A 45 -22.20 6.20 -11.16
C GLN A 45 -21.48 4.87 -10.86
N THR A 46 -20.48 4.52 -11.67
CA THR A 46 -19.66 3.31 -11.50
C THR A 46 -18.24 3.57 -12.02
N THR A 47 -17.27 2.86 -11.46
CA THR A 47 -15.89 2.81 -11.97
C THR A 47 -15.73 1.78 -13.10
N GLY A 48 -16.70 0.87 -13.27
CA GLY A 48 -16.57 -0.28 -14.16
C GLY A 48 -15.63 -1.39 -13.64
N LEU A 49 -15.05 -1.23 -12.46
CA LEU A 49 -14.11 -2.19 -11.87
C LEU A 49 -14.71 -2.88 -10.64
N THR A 50 -14.73 -4.22 -10.65
CA THR A 50 -15.28 -5.03 -9.54
C THR A 50 -14.48 -4.79 -8.26
N GLY A 51 -15.18 -4.46 -7.17
CA GLY A 51 -14.57 -4.21 -5.86
C GLY A 51 -13.99 -2.80 -5.69
N LEU A 52 -14.00 -1.96 -6.72
CA LEU A 52 -13.60 -0.56 -6.64
C LEU A 52 -14.83 0.36 -6.71
N PHE A 53 -15.31 0.80 -5.55
CA PHE A 53 -16.47 1.68 -5.45
C PHE A 53 -16.09 3.14 -5.70
N VAL A 54 -17.00 3.89 -6.33
CA VAL A 54 -16.87 5.33 -6.60
C VAL A 54 -16.67 6.11 -5.30
N ASP A 55 -15.80 7.13 -5.34
CA ASP A 55 -15.54 8.03 -4.22
C ASP A 55 -16.00 9.46 -4.53
N GLU A 56 -17.07 9.91 -3.87
CA GLU A 56 -17.62 11.27 -4.07
C GLU A 56 -16.66 12.38 -3.62
N TYR A 57 -15.82 12.08 -2.64
CA TYR A 57 -14.92 13.05 -2.01
C TYR A 57 -13.46 12.75 -2.37
N ALA A 58 -13.23 12.35 -3.63
CA ALA A 58 -11.95 11.87 -4.12
C ALA A 58 -10.77 12.81 -3.80
N HIS A 59 -10.90 14.12 -4.06
CA HIS A 59 -9.87 15.12 -3.72
C HIS A 59 -9.51 15.14 -2.24
N GLN A 60 -10.52 15.17 -1.35
CA GLN A 60 -10.30 15.23 0.09
C GLN A 60 -9.65 13.94 0.61
N ASN A 61 -10.14 12.80 0.14
CA ASN A 61 -9.62 11.49 0.53
C ASN A 61 -8.17 11.31 0.02
N LEU A 62 -7.88 11.75 -1.21
CA LEU A 62 -6.53 11.68 -1.78
C LEU A 62 -5.55 12.56 -1.01
N LEU A 63 -5.90 13.81 -0.71
CA LEU A 63 -5.08 14.70 0.12
C LEU A 63 -4.83 14.12 1.52
N LYS A 64 -5.85 13.49 2.11
CA LYS A 64 -5.73 12.82 3.40
C LYS A 64 -4.76 11.64 3.36
N GLU A 65 -4.81 10.80 2.33
CA GLU A 65 -3.88 9.69 2.18
C GLU A 65 -2.45 10.19 1.89
N TYR A 66 -2.26 11.21 1.05
CA TYR A 66 -0.94 11.80 0.84
C TYR A 66 -0.37 12.47 2.09
N GLY A 67 -1.19 13.14 2.90
CA GLY A 67 -0.77 13.67 4.19
C GLY A 67 -0.32 12.59 5.18
N ARG A 68 -0.97 11.40 5.15
CA ARG A 68 -0.51 10.25 5.94
C ARG A 68 0.80 9.68 5.41
N LEU A 69 0.94 9.56 4.10
CA LEU A 69 2.17 9.07 3.47
C LEU A 69 3.37 9.98 3.80
N MET A 70 3.19 11.31 3.71
CA MET A 70 4.22 12.29 4.08
C MET A 70 4.71 12.09 5.52
N LYS A 71 3.80 11.88 6.49
CA LYS A 71 4.15 11.59 7.89
C LYS A 71 4.94 10.30 8.08
N VAL A 72 4.75 9.30 7.22
CA VAL A 72 5.53 8.06 7.25
C VAL A 72 6.92 8.30 6.66
N LEU A 73 7.00 9.03 5.54
CA LEU A 73 8.27 9.37 4.89
C LEU A 73 9.16 10.26 5.77
N GLU A 74 8.57 11.14 6.60
CA GLU A 74 9.30 11.97 7.57
C GLU A 74 10.14 11.16 8.56
N GLN A 75 9.74 9.91 8.85
CA GLN A 75 10.43 9.01 9.79
C GLN A 75 11.68 8.36 9.17
N MET A 76 11.83 8.37 7.85
CA MET A 76 12.99 7.81 7.15
C MET A 76 14.14 8.83 7.07
N PRO A 77 15.41 8.42 6.92
CA PRO A 77 16.50 9.39 6.73
C PRO A 77 16.38 10.20 5.42
N SER A 78 16.81 11.47 5.42
CA SER A 78 16.74 12.36 4.25
C SER A 78 17.60 11.91 3.06
N HIS A 79 18.67 11.14 3.31
CA HIS A 79 19.54 10.58 2.28
C HIS A 79 18.96 9.31 1.64
N SER A 80 17.87 8.75 2.18
CA SER A 80 17.20 7.59 1.58
C SER A 80 16.69 7.96 0.19
N SER A 81 17.16 7.24 -0.83
CA SER A 81 16.71 7.41 -2.21
C SER A 81 15.19 7.24 -2.33
N TYR A 82 14.64 6.24 -1.63
CA TYR A 82 13.20 6.00 -1.60
C TYR A 82 12.44 7.22 -1.07
N ARG A 83 12.87 7.79 0.08
CA ARG A 83 12.27 9.01 0.63
C ARG A 83 12.33 10.17 -0.37
N LYS A 84 13.51 10.43 -0.95
CA LYS A 84 13.72 11.55 -1.88
C LYS A 84 12.78 11.50 -3.08
N TYR A 85 12.69 10.35 -3.76
CA TYR A 85 11.88 10.23 -4.97
C TYR A 85 10.39 10.15 -4.68
N THR A 86 9.98 9.44 -3.63
CA THR A 86 8.56 9.35 -3.23
C THR A 86 8.03 10.70 -2.77
N GLU A 87 8.82 11.45 -1.99
CA GLU A 87 8.46 12.80 -1.55
C GLU A 87 8.28 13.76 -2.73
N GLN A 88 9.18 13.74 -3.71
CA GLN A 88 9.05 14.53 -4.94
C GLN A 88 7.79 14.17 -5.73
N LEU A 89 7.52 12.88 -5.90
CA LEU A 89 6.34 12.39 -6.61
C LEU A 89 5.04 12.81 -5.91
N VAL A 90 4.96 12.60 -4.59
CA VAL A 90 3.79 12.93 -3.79
C VAL A 90 3.55 14.44 -3.78
N LYS A 91 4.59 15.27 -3.62
CA LYS A 91 4.46 16.73 -3.70
C LYS A 91 3.92 17.20 -5.06
N LYS A 92 4.41 16.61 -6.15
CA LYS A 92 3.89 16.90 -7.50
C LYS A 92 2.40 16.53 -7.60
N ARG A 93 2.00 15.36 -7.10
CA ARG A 93 0.60 14.93 -7.12
C ARG A 93 -0.30 15.80 -6.24
N ILE A 94 0.16 16.19 -5.04
CA ILE A 94 -0.56 17.13 -4.17
C ILE A 94 -0.80 18.45 -4.90
N ALA A 95 0.21 19.00 -5.58
CA ALA A 95 0.08 20.24 -6.33
C ALA A 95 -0.98 20.12 -7.44
N LEU A 96 -0.98 19.02 -8.20
CA LEU A 96 -2.01 18.76 -9.23
C LEU A 96 -3.42 18.68 -8.65
N VAL A 97 -3.57 18.00 -7.50
CA VAL A 97 -4.87 17.86 -6.81
C VAL A 97 -5.37 19.20 -6.27
N GLN A 98 -4.47 20.13 -5.91
CA GLN A 98 -4.83 21.48 -5.47
C GLN A 98 -5.14 22.42 -6.64
N GLU A 99 -4.50 22.22 -7.79
CA GLU A 99 -4.68 23.04 -8.99
C GLU A 99 -6.00 22.71 -9.72
N GLU A 100 -6.34 21.44 -9.87
CA GLU A 100 -7.51 20.99 -10.66
C GLU A 100 -8.69 20.57 -9.78
N PRO A 101 -9.80 21.34 -9.78
CA PRO A 101 -11.01 20.96 -9.05
C PRO A 101 -11.83 19.88 -9.76
N ASP A 102 -11.68 19.72 -11.08
CA ASP A 102 -12.42 18.76 -11.88
C ASP A 102 -11.75 17.38 -11.86
N ILE A 103 -12.50 16.33 -11.53
CA ILE A 103 -11.99 14.96 -11.39
C ILE A 103 -11.50 14.43 -12.74
N VAL A 104 -12.22 14.68 -13.83
CA VAL A 104 -11.87 14.13 -15.15
C VAL A 104 -10.54 14.70 -15.65
N LYS A 105 -10.37 16.02 -15.54
CA LYS A 105 -9.11 16.69 -15.89
C LYS A 105 -7.97 16.26 -14.98
N LEU A 106 -8.24 16.05 -13.70
CA LEU A 106 -7.25 15.55 -12.75
C LEU A 106 -6.77 14.13 -13.11
N GLU A 107 -7.68 13.23 -13.50
CA GLU A 107 -7.34 11.89 -13.98
C GLU A 107 -6.42 11.96 -15.21
N GLU A 108 -6.74 12.82 -16.19
CA GLU A 108 -5.91 13.04 -17.38
C GLU A 108 -4.53 13.60 -17.03
N LYS A 109 -4.45 14.60 -16.15
CA LYS A 109 -3.16 15.20 -15.71
C LYS A 109 -2.29 14.22 -14.94
N ILE A 110 -2.87 13.34 -14.13
CA ILE A 110 -2.12 12.34 -13.36
C ILE A 110 -1.69 11.17 -14.28
N GLY A 111 -2.56 10.74 -15.20
CA GLY A 111 -2.27 9.71 -16.19
C GLY A 111 -2.06 8.31 -15.60
N MET A 112 -2.70 7.98 -14.48
CA MET A 112 -2.49 6.72 -13.73
C MET A 112 -3.79 5.92 -13.50
N GLY A 113 -4.74 6.03 -14.43
CA GLY A 113 -6.07 5.41 -14.33
C GLY A 113 -7.09 6.33 -13.67
N GLN A 114 -8.13 5.73 -13.10
CA GLN A 114 -9.21 6.46 -12.43
C GLN A 114 -8.77 7.00 -11.07
N ILE A 115 -9.42 8.06 -10.57
CA ILE A 115 -9.06 8.70 -9.31
C ILE A 115 -9.15 7.73 -8.13
N GLU A 116 -10.09 6.79 -8.15
CA GLU A 116 -10.23 5.74 -7.14
C GLU A 116 -9.04 4.77 -7.13
N GLU A 117 -8.47 4.47 -8.30
CA GLU A 117 -7.25 3.67 -8.42
C GLU A 117 -6.06 4.44 -7.85
N VAL A 118 -5.96 5.74 -8.10
CA VAL A 118 -4.92 6.61 -7.54
C VAL A 118 -5.01 6.67 -6.00
N ILE A 119 -6.21 6.73 -5.44
CA ILE A 119 -6.43 6.64 -3.98
C ILE A 119 -5.98 5.29 -3.44
N LEU A 120 -6.28 4.19 -4.15
CA LEU A 120 -5.86 2.85 -3.78
C LEU A 120 -4.33 2.70 -3.83
N GLN A 121 -3.68 3.23 -4.86
CA GLN A 121 -2.23 3.31 -4.97
C GLN A 121 -1.63 4.06 -3.77
N ALA A 122 -2.19 5.21 -3.39
CA ALA A 122 -1.72 5.97 -2.23
C ALA A 122 -1.79 5.15 -0.93
N LYS A 123 -2.84 4.33 -0.74
CA LYS A 123 -2.97 3.44 0.42
C LYS A 123 -1.94 2.32 0.40
N TYR A 124 -1.68 1.71 -0.76
CA TYR A 124 -0.63 0.70 -0.90
C TYR A 124 0.76 1.30 -0.70
N GLU A 125 1.00 2.52 -1.17
CA GLU A 125 2.26 3.23 -0.95
C GLU A 125 2.51 3.48 0.55
N ILE A 126 1.47 3.79 1.34
CA ILE A 126 1.60 3.90 2.80
C ILE A 126 2.03 2.56 3.43
N LEU A 127 1.46 1.44 2.96
CA LEU A 127 1.85 0.11 3.45
C LEU A 127 3.29 -0.24 3.06
N ALA A 128 3.67 0.05 1.81
CA ALA A 128 5.03 -0.14 1.30
C ALA A 128 6.04 0.71 2.09
N ALA A 129 5.75 1.99 2.30
CA ALA A 129 6.59 2.90 3.08
C ALA A 129 6.77 2.40 4.53
N LYS A 130 5.73 1.86 5.16
CA LYS A 130 5.85 1.24 6.49
C LYS A 130 6.74 0.01 6.50
N GLU A 131 6.66 -0.85 5.48
CA GLU A 131 7.54 -2.02 5.40
C GLU A 131 8.99 -1.63 5.11
N ILE A 132 9.21 -0.62 4.26
CA ILE A 132 10.54 -0.04 4.00
C ILE A 132 11.15 0.57 5.26
N LEU A 133 10.33 1.24 6.07
CA LEU A 133 10.75 1.78 7.36
C LEU A 133 11.22 0.65 8.30
N LYS A 134 10.49 -0.47 8.31
CA LYS A 134 10.80 -1.65 9.13
C LYS A 134 12.01 -2.43 8.63
N SER A 135 12.21 -2.53 7.31
CA SER A 135 13.33 -3.26 6.71
C SER A 135 14.60 -2.43 6.56
N GLN A 136 14.54 -1.11 6.80
CA GLN A 136 15.66 -0.16 6.68
C GLN A 136 16.39 -0.27 5.34
N ALA A 137 15.65 -0.40 4.24
CA ALA A 137 16.17 -0.70 2.90
C ALA A 137 17.11 0.37 2.30
N TRP A 138 17.39 1.46 3.01
CA TRP A 138 18.40 2.46 2.64
C TRP A 138 19.81 2.13 3.13
N GLU A 139 19.95 1.09 3.96
CA GLU A 139 21.26 0.61 4.40
C GLU A 139 22.03 -0.05 3.24
N PRO A 140 23.37 -0.10 3.33
CA PRO A 140 24.18 -0.85 2.38
C PRO A 140 23.77 -2.33 2.32
N LEU A 141 24.16 -3.00 1.23
CA LEU A 141 23.94 -4.43 1.06
C LEU A 141 24.47 -5.21 2.27
N VAL A 142 23.62 -6.07 2.87
CA VAL A 142 23.96 -6.89 4.04
C VAL A 142 25.09 -7.86 3.72
N GLU A 143 25.04 -8.47 2.53
CA GLU A 143 26.05 -9.41 2.04
C GLU A 143 26.38 -9.09 0.58
N MET A 144 27.64 -9.27 0.22
CA MET A 144 28.05 -9.25 -1.18
C MET A 144 27.63 -10.55 -1.87
N ALA A 145 27.35 -10.47 -3.16
CA ALA A 145 27.08 -11.65 -3.95
C ALA A 145 28.32 -12.56 -4.01
N PRO A 146 28.15 -13.90 -3.92
CA PRO A 146 29.24 -14.83 -4.16
C PRO A 146 29.86 -14.65 -5.54
N GLU A 147 31.17 -14.90 -5.65
CA GLU A 147 31.85 -14.88 -6.94
C GLU A 147 31.17 -15.89 -7.90
N GLY A 148 30.81 -15.44 -9.10
CA GLY A 148 30.09 -16.26 -10.09
C GLY A 148 28.57 -16.27 -9.98
N GLN A 149 27.96 -15.77 -8.89
CA GLN A 149 26.50 -15.79 -8.67
C GLN A 149 25.70 -15.14 -9.82
N TRP A 150 26.22 -14.05 -10.39
CA TRP A 150 25.56 -13.28 -11.45
C TRP A 150 26.18 -13.49 -12.83
N ASN A 151 27.08 -14.47 -12.98
CA ASN A 151 27.64 -14.81 -14.28
C ASN A 151 26.62 -15.63 -15.07
N TRP A 152 26.19 -15.08 -16.20
CA TRP A 152 25.34 -15.77 -17.14
C TRP A 152 25.82 -15.54 -18.58
N PRO A 153 26.02 -16.60 -19.38
CA PRO A 153 25.82 -18.02 -19.08
C PRO A 153 26.87 -18.63 -18.13
N VAL A 154 26.61 -19.83 -17.61
CA VAL A 154 27.46 -20.58 -16.64
C VAL A 154 28.71 -21.21 -17.29
N VAL A 155 29.27 -20.59 -18.33
CA VAL A 155 30.36 -21.19 -19.15
C VAL A 155 31.71 -21.09 -18.46
#